data_AF-A0A1A9N2W1-F1
#
_entry.id   AF-A0A1A9N2W1-F1
#
_cell.length_a   1.000
_cell.length_b   1.000
_cell.length_c   1.000
_cell.angle_alpha   90.00
_cell.angle_beta   90.00
_cell.angle_gamma   90.00
#
_symmetry.space_group_name_H-M   'P 1'
#
loop_
_entity.id
_entity.type
_entity.pdbx_description
1 polymer ?
#
loop_
_entity_poly.entity_id
_entity_poly.type
_entity_poly.pdbx_seq_one_letter_code
_entity_poly.pdbx_strand_id
1 'polypeptide(L)'
;MERSEFLAATRQLAAAAEILAKAGPPALQFDAFQMLALFRQYDQPGAGMNTVATSNDALFASTGHAALTMAGRNEFAASHALLEQARSLLAAT
;
A
#
# COMPACT_ATOMS: atom_id res chain seq x y z
N MET A 1 -15.53 -4.99 0.62
CA MET A 1 -15.14 -3.75 -0.08
C MET A 1 -15.39 -3.94 -1.55
N GLU A 2 -15.87 -2.92 -2.25
CA GLU A 2 -16.03 -2.98 -3.71
C GLU A 2 -14.66 -3.04 -4.41
N ARG A 3 -14.56 -3.72 -5.54
CA ARG A 3 -13.29 -3.85 -6.28
C ARG A 3 -12.67 -2.50 -6.62
N SER A 4 -13.49 -1.51 -6.97
CA SER A 4 -13.05 -0.15 -7.29
C SER A 4 -12.40 0.54 -6.08
N GLU A 5 -12.97 0.38 -4.89
CA GLU A 5 -12.42 0.93 -3.64
C GLU A 5 -11.09 0.27 -3.28
N PHE A 6 -11.00 -1.05 -3.44
CA PHE A 6 -9.77 -1.80 -3.20
C PHE A 6 -8.64 -1.36 -4.15
N LEU A 7 -8.94 -1.18 -5.44
CA LEU A 7 -7.98 -0.68 -6.42
C LEU A 7 -7.55 0.75 -6.09
N ALA A 8 -8.48 1.61 -5.67
CA ALA A 8 -8.16 2.98 -5.26
C ALA A 8 -7.21 3.02 -4.06
N ALA A 9 -7.51 2.26 -3.00
CA ALA A 9 -6.66 2.14 -1.81
C ALA A 9 -5.28 1.58 -2.17
N THR A 10 -5.24 0.55 -3.02
CA THR A 10 -3.97 -0.08 -3.42
C THR A 10 -3.10 0.84 -4.28
N ARG A 11 -3.70 1.68 -5.13
CA ARG A 11 -2.98 2.73 -5.86
C ARG A 11 -2.39 3.79 -4.94
N GLN A 12 -3.12 4.17 -3.89
CA GLN A 12 -2.60 5.11 -2.88
C GLN A 12 -1.41 4.50 -2.12
N LEU A 13 -1.49 3.23 -1.74
CA LEU A 13 -0.39 2.49 -1.10
C LEU A 13 0.83 2.36 -2.03
N ALA A 14 0.62 2.04 -3.31
CA ALA A 14 1.69 2.00 -4.30
C ALA A 14 2.35 3.37 -4.47
N ALA A 15 1.58 4.46 -4.56
CA ALA A 15 2.12 5.81 -4.65
C ALA A 15 2.93 6.20 -3.39
N ALA A 16 2.43 5.87 -2.20
CA ALA A 16 3.14 6.10 -0.94
C ALA A 16 4.47 5.33 -0.88
N ALA A 17 4.45 4.05 -1.26
CA ALA A 17 5.65 3.22 -1.34
C ALA A 17 6.64 3.74 -2.38
N GLU A 18 6.18 4.24 -3.53
CA GLU A 18 7.04 4.84 -4.55
C GLU A 18 7.72 6.13 -4.07
N ILE A 19 7.00 7.01 -3.37
CA ILE A 19 7.57 8.22 -2.76
C ILE A 19 8.64 7.81 -1.73
N LEU A 20 8.31 6.86 -0.84
CA LEU A 20 9.24 6.37 0.17
C LEU A 20 10.49 5.71 -0.45
N ALA A 21 10.33 4.93 -1.52
CA ALA A 21 11.44 4.28 -2.21
C ALA A 21 12.39 5.27 -2.89
N LYS A 22 11.88 6.42 -3.37
CA LYS A 22 12.68 7.43 -4.06
C LYS A 22 13.27 8.50 -3.15
N ALA A 23 12.54 8.90 -2.10
CA ALA A 23 12.88 10.05 -1.27
C ALA A 23 13.09 9.69 0.21
N GLY A 24 12.76 8.47 0.63
CA GLY A 24 12.91 8.01 2.00
C GLY A 24 14.36 7.76 2.41
N PRO A 25 14.62 7.58 3.72
CA PRO A 25 15.95 7.25 4.22
C PRO A 25 16.43 5.89 3.68
N PRO A 26 17.74 5.71 3.43
CA PRO A 26 18.29 4.50 2.79
C PRO A 26 17.87 3.19 3.47
N ALA A 27 17.73 3.21 4.80
CA ALA A 27 17.31 2.05 5.59
C ALA A 27 15.89 1.54 5.24
N LEU A 28 15.01 2.41 4.73
CA LEU A 28 13.61 2.08 4.40
C LEU A 28 13.37 1.92 2.90
N GLN A 29 14.28 2.41 2.04
CA GLN A 29 14.09 2.39 0.59
C GLN A 29 13.94 0.97 0.05
N PHE A 30 14.78 0.03 0.50
CA PHE A 30 14.73 -1.36 0.04
C PHE A 30 13.38 -2.02 0.36
N ASP A 31 12.88 -1.81 1.57
CA ASP A 31 11.59 -2.34 1.98
C ASP A 31 10.42 -1.69 1.22
N ALA A 32 10.49 -0.38 1.02
CA ALA A 32 9.53 0.37 0.20
C ALA A 32 9.47 -0.12 -1.26
N PHE A 33 10.60 -0.53 -1.85
CA PHE A 33 10.62 -1.15 -3.17
C PHE A 33 9.87 -2.50 -3.21
N GLN A 34 10.03 -3.34 -2.18
CA GLN A 34 9.29 -4.60 -2.07
C GLN A 34 7.79 -4.35 -1.91
N MET A 35 7.41 -3.39 -1.07
CA MET A 35 6.02 -2.97 -0.91
C MET A 35 5.42 -2.43 -2.21
N LEU A 36 6.17 -1.61 -2.95
CA LEU A 36 5.72 -1.08 -4.24
C LEU A 36 5.41 -2.21 -5.23
N ALA A 37 6.28 -3.22 -5.32
CA ALA A 37 6.04 -4.38 -6.16
C ALA A 37 4.79 -5.16 -5.72
N LEU A 38 4.63 -5.37 -4.40
CA LEU A 38 3.47 -6.04 -3.81
C LEU A 38 2.16 -5.27 -4.02
N PHE A 39 2.14 -3.94 -4.01
CA PHE A 39 0.90 -3.20 -4.28
C PHE A 39 0.60 -3.13 -5.78
N ARG A 40 1.61 -3.09 -6.64
CA ARG A 40 1.39 -3.05 -8.11
C ARG A 40 0.80 -4.33 -8.71
N GLN A 41 1.04 -5.51 -8.13
CA GLN A 41 0.40 -6.76 -8.60
C GLN A 41 -1.13 -6.70 -8.57
N TYR A 42 -1.72 -5.92 -7.64
CA TYR A 42 -3.16 -5.78 -7.52
C TYR A 42 -3.77 -4.82 -8.56
N ASP A 43 -2.96 -3.96 -9.19
CA ASP A 43 -3.41 -3.04 -10.24
C ASP A 43 -3.39 -3.69 -11.64
N GLN A 44 -2.77 -4.88 -11.79
CA GLN A 44 -2.64 -5.54 -13.09
C GLN A 44 -3.94 -6.25 -13.51
N PRO A 45 -4.54 -5.87 -14.64
CA PRO A 45 -5.71 -6.55 -15.19
C PRO A 45 -5.28 -7.89 -15.81
N GLY A 46 -5.32 -8.98 -15.04
CA GLY A 46 -5.07 -10.33 -15.58
C GLY A 46 -4.41 -11.31 -14.63
N ALA A 47 -3.79 -10.84 -13.54
CA ALA A 47 -3.45 -11.74 -12.45
C ALA A 47 -4.78 -12.26 -11.86
N GLY A 48 -5.00 -13.57 -11.87
CA GLY A 48 -6.21 -14.25 -11.42
C GLY A 48 -6.48 -14.12 -9.91
N MET A 49 -6.38 -12.91 -9.36
CA MET A 49 -6.84 -12.54 -8.04
C MET A 49 -8.36 -12.48 -8.06
N ASN A 50 -8.96 -13.67 -8.07
CA ASN A 50 -10.31 -13.86 -7.57
C ASN A 50 -10.33 -13.32 -6.13
N THR A 51 -11.14 -12.29 -5.90
CA THR A 51 -11.53 -11.78 -4.57
C THR A 51 -10.39 -11.66 -3.56
N VAL A 52 -9.56 -10.62 -3.72
CA VAL A 52 -8.68 -10.20 -2.61
C VAL A 52 -9.58 -9.72 -1.48
N ALA A 53 -9.65 -10.50 -0.41
CA ALA A 53 -10.31 -10.11 0.82
C ALA A 53 -9.32 -9.35 1.69
N THR A 54 -9.76 -8.23 2.27
CA THR A 54 -9.01 -7.60 3.36
C THR A 54 -9.64 -8.02 4.68
N SER A 55 -8.81 -8.17 5.71
CA SER A 55 -9.29 -8.50 7.06
C SER A 55 -10.12 -7.37 7.69
N ASN A 56 -9.94 -6.13 7.22
CA ASN A 56 -10.78 -4.99 7.58
C ASN A 56 -10.75 -3.93 6.47
N ASP A 57 -11.84 -3.88 5.71
CA ASP A 57 -11.99 -3.03 4.53
C ASP A 57 -11.89 -1.53 4.84
N ALA A 58 -12.62 -1.07 5.85
CA ALA A 58 -12.64 0.35 6.22
C ALA A 58 -11.27 0.81 6.70
N LEU A 59 -10.58 -0.04 7.47
CA LEU A 59 -9.22 0.24 7.92
C LEU A 59 -8.26 0.27 6.73
N PHE A 60 -8.32 -0.70 5.81
CA PHE A 60 -7.43 -0.76 4.65
C PHE A 60 -7.54 0.50 3.77
N ALA A 61 -8.77 0.96 3.47
CA ALA A 61 -8.97 2.21 2.72
C ALA A 61 -8.40 3.43 3.44
N SER A 62 -8.66 3.56 4.75
CA SER A 62 -8.12 4.66 5.55
C SER A 62 -6.60 4.64 5.61
N THR A 63 -6.00 3.45 5.73
CA THR A 63 -4.54 3.26 5.76
C THR A 63 -3.90 3.69 4.44
N GLY A 64 -4.52 3.38 3.29
CA GLY A 64 -4.03 3.84 1.98
C GLY A 64 -3.95 5.36 1.87
N HIS A 65 -5.02 6.05 2.25
CA HIS A 65 -5.06 7.52 2.24
C HIS A 65 -4.05 8.13 3.23
N ALA A 66 -3.95 7.56 4.44
CA ALA A 66 -3.04 8.05 5.46
C ALA A 66 -1.57 7.85 5.06
N ALA A 67 -1.21 6.69 4.50
CA ALA A 67 0.14 6.38 4.05
C ALA A 67 0.62 7.39 3.00
N LEU A 68 -0.22 7.65 1.99
CA LEU A 68 0.08 8.63 0.94
C LEU A 68 0.24 10.04 1.51
N THR A 69 -0.63 10.44 2.45
CA THR A 69 -0.54 11.74 3.11
C THR A 69 0.77 11.89 3.89
N MET A 70 1.18 10.86 4.64
CA MET A 70 2.44 10.88 5.41
C MET A 70 3.65 10.92 4.47
N ALA A 71 3.65 10.10 3.41
CA ALA A 71 4.71 10.10 2.41
C ALA A 71 4.87 11.48 1.74
N GLY A 72 3.76 12.11 1.35
CA GLY A 72 3.76 13.45 0.75
C GLY A 72 4.24 14.55 1.68
N ARG A 73 4.16 14.35 3.00
CA ARG A 73 4.69 15.24 4.05
C ARG A 73 6.13 14.92 4.45
N ASN A 74 6.78 13.96 3.78
CA ASN A 74 8.09 13.40 4.14
C ASN A 74 8.12 12.73 5.54
N GLU A 75 6.95 12.36 6.08
CA GLU A 75 6.84 11.58 7.32
C GLU A 75 7.05 10.09 7.02
N PHE A 76 8.26 9.76 6.56
CA PHE A 76 8.59 8.47 5.97
C PHE A 76 8.44 7.29 6.92
N ALA A 77 8.80 7.45 8.21
CA ALA A 77 8.61 6.39 9.20
C ALA A 77 7.13 6.08 9.45
N ALA A 78 6.29 7.11 9.50
CA ALA A 78 4.84 6.95 9.67
C ALA A 78 4.22 6.32 8.41
N SER A 79 4.62 6.77 7.22
CA SER A 79 4.20 6.15 5.96
C SER A 79 4.59 4.68 5.91
N HIS A 80 5.81 4.33 6.31
CA HIS A 80 6.31 2.96 6.31
C HIS A 80 5.50 2.04 7.24
N ALA A 81 5.22 2.50 8.46
CA ALA A 81 4.37 1.75 9.41
C ALA A 81 2.95 1.51 8.87
N LEU A 82 2.38 2.48 8.14
CA LEU A 82 1.07 2.34 7.51
C LEU A 82 1.10 1.36 6.33
N LEU A 83 2.19 1.32 5.56
CA LEU A 83 2.37 0.33 4.49
C LEU A 83 2.45 -1.10 5.06
N GLU A 84 3.17 -1.31 6.16
CA GLU A 84 3.22 -2.60 6.87
C GLU A 84 1.85 -3.00 7.44
N GLN A 85 1.10 -2.04 7.98
CA GLN A 85 -0.27 -2.29 8.42
C GLN A 85 -1.16 -2.72 7.25
N ALA A 86 -1.13 -2.00 6.13
CA ALA A 86 -1.90 -2.35 4.95
C ALA A 86 -1.54 -3.74 4.42
N ARG A 87 -0.25 -4.08 4.41
CA ARG A 87 0.22 -5.42 4.06
C ARG A 87 -0.35 -6.49 4.98
N SER A 88 -0.39 -6.24 6.29
CA SER A 88 -0.96 -7.17 7.28
C SER A 88 -2.48 -7.34 7.16
N LEU A 89 -3.16 -6.38 6.55
CA LEU A 89 -4.61 -6.41 6.32
C LEU A 89 -4.99 -7.18 5.05
N LEU A 90 -4.05 -7.40 4.13
CA LEU A 90 -4.26 -8.29 2.99
C LEU A 90 -4.36 -9.72 3.54
N ALA A 91 -5.48 -10.40 3.28
CA ALA A 91 -5.61 -11.79 3.68
C ALA A 91 -4.53 -12.63 2.99
N ALA A 92 -3.84 -13.47 3.75
CA ALA A 92 -3.04 -14.54 3.17
C ALA A 92 -4.02 -15.51 2.50
N THR A 93 -4.08 -15.48 1.17
CA THR A 93 -4.74 -16.51 0.37
C THR A 93 -4.03 -17.85 0.56
#